data_AF-A0A2R6AX67-F1
#
_entry.id   AF-A0A2R6AX67-F1
#
_cell.length_a   1.000
_cell.length_b   1.000
_cell.length_c   1.000
_cell.angle_alpha   90.00
_cell.angle_beta   90.00
_cell.angle_gamma   90.00
#
_symmetry.space_group_name_H-M   'P 1'
#
loop_
_entity.id
_entity.type
_entity.pdbx_description
1 polymer ?
#
loop_
_entity_poly.entity_id
_entity_poly.type
_entity_poly.pdbx_seq_one_letter_code
_entity_poly.pdbx_strand_id
1 'polypeptide(L)'
;MDELIAFLKRVYSEMIPINSVGPDNGGPGELEKALYLESLLKQLGFKSVKRYDSSDPRAKGGVRPNLVAKLFDDGRPVIWIVAHIDTVPPGDESLWHYKPFEVTFVDGRVYGRGAEDDGQGVVLALCVAKALLDEEPKFDLGVAFVSDEETGSKHGAQHLLKLGVFNASDWVLIPDAGSADGSLVEVAEKSVLWFKVKVEGRQTH
;
A
#
# COMPACT_ATOMS: atom_id res chain seq x y z
N MET A 1 0.45 22.12 -10.43
CA MET A 1 1.49 21.50 -9.56
C MET A 1 1.17 21.72 -8.08
N ASP A 2 0.91 22.95 -7.65
CA ASP A 2 0.61 23.26 -6.23
C ASP A 2 -0.61 22.54 -5.66
N GLU A 3 -1.68 22.40 -6.45
CA GLU A 3 -2.88 21.65 -6.04
C GLU A 3 -2.56 20.16 -5.78
N LEU A 4 -1.71 19.56 -6.61
CA LEU A 4 -1.31 18.16 -6.45
C LEU A 4 -0.42 17.97 -5.22
N ILE A 5 0.49 18.92 -4.95
CA ILE A 5 1.30 18.92 -3.73
C ILE A 5 0.41 19.08 -2.50
N ALA A 6 -0.58 19.97 -2.53
CA ALA A 6 -1.53 20.14 -1.43
C ALA A 6 -2.36 18.87 -1.20
N PHE A 7 -2.81 18.22 -2.27
CA PHE A 7 -3.51 16.95 -2.23
C PHE A 7 -2.65 15.84 -1.62
N LEU A 8 -1.41 15.66 -2.09
CA LEU A 8 -0.45 14.71 -1.55
C LEU A 8 -0.21 14.93 -0.06
N LYS A 9 0.03 16.18 0.36
CA LYS A 9 0.23 16.51 1.78
C LYS A 9 -1.00 16.16 2.62
N ARG A 10 -2.21 16.43 2.11
CA ARG A 10 -3.46 16.04 2.78
C ARG A 10 -3.54 14.53 2.96
N VAL A 11 -3.33 13.76 1.89
CA VAL A 11 -3.39 12.29 1.94
C VAL A 11 -2.39 11.74 2.95
N TYR A 12 -1.14 12.19 2.93
CA TYR A 12 -0.16 11.77 3.92
C TYR A 12 -0.56 12.13 5.36
N SER A 13 -1.14 13.32 5.57
CA SER A 13 -1.58 13.76 6.89
C SER A 13 -2.72 12.94 7.48
N GLU A 14 -3.56 12.37 6.62
CA GLU A 14 -4.68 11.52 7.02
C GLU A 14 -4.29 10.04 7.09
N MET A 15 -3.36 9.60 6.23
CA MET A 15 -2.98 8.19 6.08
C MET A 15 -1.91 7.73 7.08
N ILE A 16 -0.85 8.52 7.30
CA ILE A 16 0.28 8.14 8.18
C ILE A 16 -0.18 7.89 9.64
N PRO A 17 -1.10 8.67 10.22
CA PRO A 17 -1.57 8.41 11.58
C PRO A 17 -2.31 7.09 11.77
N ILE A 18 -2.77 6.46 10.68
CA ILE A 18 -3.49 5.19 10.75
C ILE A 18 -2.48 4.05 10.86
N ASN A 19 -2.32 3.53 12.08
CA ASN A 19 -1.49 2.35 12.33
C ASN A 19 -2.07 1.13 11.59
N SER A 20 -1.35 0.67 10.57
CA SER A 20 -1.71 -0.50 9.76
C SER A 20 -0.72 -1.66 9.93
N VAL A 21 0.03 -1.68 11.03
CA VAL A 21 0.96 -2.78 11.31
C VAL A 21 0.21 -4.11 11.35
N GLY A 22 0.69 -5.08 10.58
CA GLY A 22 0.05 -6.40 10.47
C GLY A 22 0.04 -7.18 11.81
N PRO A 23 -0.91 -8.13 11.99
CA PRO A 23 -1.03 -8.92 13.21
C PRO A 23 0.17 -9.83 13.48
N ASP A 24 0.90 -10.25 12.45
CA ASP A 24 2.16 -11.01 12.59
C ASP A 24 3.27 -10.19 13.29
N ASN A 25 3.13 -8.87 13.27
CA ASN A 25 3.98 -7.91 13.96
C ASN A 25 3.31 -7.30 15.21
N GLY A 26 2.20 -7.88 15.67
CA GLY A 26 1.46 -7.43 16.87
C GLY A 26 0.62 -6.16 16.67
N GLY A 27 0.42 -5.71 15.44
CA GLY A 27 -0.41 -4.56 15.13
C GLY A 27 -1.89 -4.90 14.86
N PRO A 28 -2.73 -3.87 14.63
CA PRO A 28 -4.16 -4.04 14.43
C PRO A 28 -4.55 -4.57 13.04
N GLY A 29 -3.65 -4.57 12.07
CA GLY A 29 -3.96 -4.81 10.65
C GLY A 29 -4.50 -3.56 9.94
N GLU A 30 -4.88 -3.73 8.68
CA GLU A 30 -4.98 -2.65 7.69
C GLU A 30 -6.40 -2.08 7.56
N LEU A 31 -7.37 -2.60 8.33
CA LEU A 31 -8.80 -2.31 8.16
C LEU A 31 -9.13 -0.81 8.18
N GLU A 32 -8.59 -0.06 9.12
CA GLU A 32 -8.87 1.38 9.21
C GLU A 32 -8.29 2.15 8.01
N LYS A 33 -7.08 1.80 7.58
CA LYS A 33 -6.42 2.47 6.44
C LYS A 33 -7.15 2.12 5.14
N ALA A 34 -7.58 0.87 4.98
CA ALA A 34 -8.39 0.45 3.85
C ALA A 34 -9.75 1.18 3.82
N LEU A 35 -10.43 1.36 4.95
CA LEU A 35 -11.70 2.11 4.99
C LEU A 35 -11.52 3.58 4.60
N TYR A 36 -10.43 4.21 5.05
CA TYR A 36 -10.05 5.55 4.64
C TYR A 36 -9.83 5.63 3.12
N LEU A 37 -8.97 4.75 2.58
CA LEU A 37 -8.64 4.74 1.15
C LEU A 37 -9.86 4.39 0.28
N GLU A 38 -10.72 3.47 0.72
CA GLU A 38 -11.96 3.14 0.02
C GLU A 38 -12.87 4.36 -0.12
N SER A 39 -13.00 5.16 0.94
CA SER A 39 -13.75 6.42 0.92
C SER A 39 -13.12 7.43 -0.03
N LEU A 40 -11.79 7.58 0.04
CA LEU A 40 -11.05 8.50 -0.82
C LEU A 40 -11.15 8.13 -2.31
N LEU A 41 -11.03 6.85 -2.66
CA LEU A 41 -11.20 6.37 -4.04
C LEU A 41 -12.60 6.72 -4.58
N LYS A 42 -13.64 6.52 -3.78
CA LYS A 42 -15.02 6.90 -4.15
C LYS A 42 -15.15 8.41 -4.35
N GLN A 43 -14.55 9.22 -3.47
CA GLN A 43 -14.56 10.69 -3.58
C GLN A 43 -13.80 11.20 -4.80
N LEU A 44 -12.73 10.52 -5.21
CA LEU A 44 -11.96 10.84 -6.41
C LEU A 44 -12.69 10.48 -7.70
N GLY A 45 -13.81 9.75 -7.63
CA GLY A 45 -14.66 9.47 -8.80
C GLY A 45 -14.36 8.16 -9.52
N PHE A 46 -13.60 7.25 -8.91
CA PHE A 46 -13.45 5.88 -9.42
C PHE A 46 -14.83 5.24 -9.63
N LYS A 47 -15.11 4.77 -10.84
CA LYS A 47 -16.41 4.17 -11.19
C LYS A 47 -16.64 2.82 -10.52
N SER A 48 -15.56 2.11 -10.18
CA SER A 48 -15.59 0.81 -9.53
C SER A 48 -14.65 0.83 -8.34
N VAL A 49 -15.15 0.53 -7.15
CA VAL A 49 -14.34 0.35 -5.94
C VAL A 49 -14.86 -0.89 -5.21
N LYS A 50 -14.03 -1.93 -5.11
CA LYS A 50 -14.37 -3.21 -4.49
C LYS A 50 -13.35 -3.57 -3.43
N ARG A 51 -13.83 -4.16 -2.34
CA ARG A 51 -12.97 -4.70 -1.28
C ARG A 51 -13.02 -6.22 -1.29
N TYR A 52 -11.86 -6.84 -1.26
CA TYR A 52 -11.64 -8.28 -1.23
C TYR A 52 -10.96 -8.65 0.09
N ASP A 53 -11.78 -9.04 1.07
CA ASP A 53 -11.33 -9.35 2.42
C ASP A 53 -10.81 -10.79 2.52
N SER A 54 -9.58 -10.95 3.00
CA SER A 54 -9.01 -12.24 3.39
C SER A 54 -9.21 -12.44 4.90
N SER A 55 -9.67 -13.62 5.34
CA SER A 55 -9.95 -13.84 6.77
C SER A 55 -8.66 -14.01 7.59
N ASP A 56 -8.55 -13.26 8.70
CA ASP A 56 -7.55 -13.45 9.75
C ASP A 56 -8.13 -12.98 11.10
N PRO A 57 -8.48 -13.90 12.03
CA PRO A 57 -9.11 -13.53 13.31
C PRO A 57 -8.20 -12.74 14.25
N ARG A 58 -6.90 -12.65 13.97
CA ARG A 58 -5.94 -11.85 14.74
C ARG A 58 -5.99 -10.37 14.38
N ALA A 59 -6.42 -10.05 13.16
CA ALA A 59 -6.56 -8.68 12.67
C ALA A 59 -7.85 -8.04 13.17
N LYS A 60 -7.87 -6.71 13.26
CA LYS A 60 -9.07 -5.95 13.59
C LYS A 60 -10.18 -6.24 12.59
N GLY A 61 -11.37 -6.56 13.10
CA GLY A 61 -12.51 -6.96 12.27
C GLY A 61 -12.40 -8.38 11.69
N GLY A 62 -11.37 -9.15 12.03
CA GLY A 62 -11.21 -10.53 11.59
C GLY A 62 -10.79 -10.69 10.12
N VAL A 63 -10.29 -9.62 9.50
CA VAL A 63 -9.99 -9.57 8.06
C VAL A 63 -8.72 -8.78 7.76
N ARG A 64 -8.09 -9.11 6.63
CA ARG A 64 -7.00 -8.38 5.95
C ARG A 64 -7.57 -7.87 4.61
N PRO A 65 -7.90 -6.58 4.49
CA PRO A 65 -8.62 -6.05 3.34
C PRO A 65 -7.71 -5.79 2.13
N ASN A 66 -8.24 -5.98 0.93
CA ASN A 66 -7.59 -5.53 -0.30
C ASN A 66 -8.56 -4.68 -1.10
N LEU A 67 -8.15 -3.50 -1.54
CA LEU A 67 -8.98 -2.63 -2.38
C LEU A 67 -8.59 -2.79 -3.83
N VAL A 68 -9.57 -2.93 -4.69
CA VAL A 68 -9.39 -2.96 -6.14
C VAL A 68 -10.36 -1.94 -6.72
N ALA A 69 -9.83 -0.96 -7.41
CA ALA A 69 -10.64 0.08 -8.02
C ALA A 69 -10.20 0.36 -9.45
N LYS A 70 -11.16 0.82 -10.27
CA LYS A 70 -10.95 1.23 -11.65
C LYS A 70 -11.53 2.61 -11.87
N LEU A 71 -10.76 3.48 -12.52
CA LEU A 71 -11.12 4.87 -12.68
C LEU A 71 -12.32 5.02 -13.61
N PHE A 72 -12.33 4.31 -14.73
CA PHE A 72 -13.40 4.37 -15.74
C PHE A 72 -14.31 3.13 -15.77
N ASP A 73 -13.75 1.92 -15.64
CA ASP A 73 -14.43 0.61 -15.67
C ASP A 73 -15.34 0.38 -16.90
N ASP A 74 -14.86 0.76 -18.09
CA ASP A 74 -15.63 0.70 -19.35
C ASP A 74 -15.10 -0.32 -20.38
N GLY A 75 -14.22 -1.22 -19.94
CA GLY A 75 -13.72 -2.34 -20.74
C GLY A 75 -12.47 -2.06 -21.59
N ARG A 76 -11.90 -0.84 -21.52
CA ARG A 76 -10.59 -0.54 -22.12
C ARG A 76 -9.45 -1.31 -21.42
N PRO A 77 -8.27 -1.49 -22.06
CA PRO A 77 -7.12 -2.17 -21.43
C PRO A 77 -6.72 -1.48 -20.12
N VAL A 78 -6.31 -2.26 -19.12
CA VAL A 78 -6.03 -1.74 -17.78
C VAL A 78 -4.53 -1.67 -17.53
N ILE A 79 -4.08 -0.54 -16.98
CA ILE A 79 -2.77 -0.42 -16.33
C ILE A 79 -3.03 -0.34 -14.83
N TRP A 80 -2.50 -1.30 -14.09
CA TRP A 80 -2.61 -1.36 -12.64
C TRP A 80 -1.45 -0.65 -11.97
N ILE A 81 -1.74 0.14 -10.94
CA ILE A 81 -0.77 0.49 -9.90
C ILE A 81 -1.10 -0.35 -8.68
N VAL A 82 -0.15 -1.17 -8.24
CA VAL A 82 -0.28 -2.03 -7.06
C VAL A 82 0.64 -1.49 -5.98
N ALA A 83 0.08 -1.17 -4.82
CA ALA A 83 0.80 -0.66 -3.67
C ALA A 83 0.31 -1.35 -2.40
N HIS A 84 1.17 -1.55 -1.41
CA HIS A 84 0.74 -2.14 -0.15
C HIS A 84 0.32 -1.09 0.87
N ILE A 85 -0.48 -1.49 1.86
CA ILE A 85 -1.04 -0.58 2.86
C ILE A 85 -0.71 -0.98 4.30
N ASP A 86 -0.11 -2.14 4.51
CA ASP A 86 0.50 -2.49 5.79
C ASP A 86 1.80 -1.72 6.02
N THR A 87 2.33 -1.83 7.24
CA THR A 87 3.61 -1.21 7.61
C THR A 87 4.31 -2.09 8.63
N VAL A 88 5.64 -1.97 8.73
CA VAL A 88 6.38 -2.53 9.87
C VAL A 88 6.18 -1.76 11.19
N PRO A 89 6.41 -2.41 12.35
CA PRO A 89 6.51 -1.71 13.63
C PRO A 89 7.49 -0.53 13.61
N PRO A 90 7.23 0.54 14.37
CA PRO A 90 8.17 1.67 14.43
C PRO A 90 9.46 1.33 15.19
N GLY A 91 9.50 0.24 15.97
CA GLY A 91 10.61 -0.05 16.87
C GLY A 91 10.58 0.86 18.09
N ASP A 92 11.76 1.26 18.58
CA ASP A 92 11.90 2.15 19.74
C ASP A 92 11.62 3.61 19.34
N GLU A 93 10.48 4.15 19.76
CA GLU A 93 10.05 5.52 19.49
C GLU A 93 11.04 6.58 19.98
N SER A 94 11.86 6.28 21.00
CA SER A 94 12.85 7.24 21.51
C SER A 94 14.00 7.52 20.53
N LEU A 95 14.21 6.62 19.55
CA LEU A 95 15.21 6.78 18.50
C LEU A 95 14.69 7.60 17.31
N TRP A 96 13.40 7.91 17.28
CA TRP A 96 12.80 8.69 16.21
C TRP A 96 12.98 10.18 16.45
N HIS A 97 13.43 10.90 15.42
CA HIS A 97 13.48 12.36 15.46
C HIS A 97 12.08 12.99 15.30
N TYR A 98 11.22 12.35 14.50
CA TYR A 98 9.81 12.70 14.32
C TYR A 98 8.96 11.48 14.66
N LYS A 99 7.83 11.66 15.35
CA LYS A 99 7.01 10.53 15.78
C LYS A 99 6.54 9.69 14.58
N PRO A 100 6.58 8.35 14.68
CA PRO A 100 6.34 7.47 13.53
C PRO A 100 4.92 7.60 12.97
N PHE A 101 3.91 7.72 13.81
CA PHE A 101 2.50 7.83 13.39
C PHE A 101 1.98 9.28 13.41
N GLU A 102 2.87 10.26 13.23
CA GLU A 102 2.50 11.65 12.97
C GLU A 102 3.27 12.13 11.73
N VAL A 103 2.57 12.65 10.72
CA VAL A 103 3.27 13.16 9.54
C VAL A 103 4.07 14.42 9.89
N THR A 104 5.29 14.50 9.39
CA THR A 104 6.11 15.72 9.47
C THR A 104 6.66 16.08 8.10
N PHE A 105 6.47 17.32 7.67
CA PHE A 105 7.00 17.84 6.40
C PHE A 105 8.17 18.79 6.68
N VAL A 106 9.37 18.43 6.25
CA VAL A 106 10.59 19.26 6.46
C VAL A 106 11.46 19.19 5.21
N ASP A 107 11.89 20.34 4.70
CA ASP A 107 12.80 20.48 3.57
C ASP A 107 12.43 19.63 2.33
N GLY A 108 11.13 19.63 1.98
CA GLY A 108 10.61 18.89 0.83
C GLY A 108 10.49 17.37 1.05
N ARG A 109 10.73 16.87 2.28
CA ARG A 109 10.59 15.46 2.66
C ARG A 109 9.37 15.23 3.53
N VAL A 110 8.86 13.99 3.48
CA VAL A 110 7.78 13.49 4.33
C VAL A 110 8.37 12.49 5.30
N TYR A 111 8.14 12.70 6.59
CA TYR A 111 8.54 11.79 7.66
C TYR A 111 7.31 11.18 8.31
N GLY A 112 7.36 9.88 8.52
CA GLY A 112 6.31 9.06 9.10
C GLY A 112 6.55 7.59 8.73
N ARG A 113 6.11 6.67 9.59
CA ARG A 113 6.13 5.24 9.31
C ARG A 113 5.19 4.96 8.13
N GLY A 114 5.74 4.31 7.12
CA GLY A 114 5.03 4.00 5.89
C GLY A 114 4.90 5.18 4.93
N ALA A 115 5.66 6.26 5.11
CA ALA A 115 5.63 7.39 4.17
C ALA A 115 6.22 7.03 2.81
N GLU A 116 7.33 6.28 2.81
CA GLU A 116 8.02 5.80 1.61
C GLU A 116 7.50 4.39 1.26
N ASP A 117 7.73 3.42 2.13
CA ASP A 117 7.32 2.01 1.99
C ASP A 117 5.98 1.67 2.71
N ASP A 118 4.84 1.55 2.02
CA ASP A 118 4.59 1.92 0.61
C ASP A 118 3.52 3.02 0.48
N GLY A 119 3.54 3.97 1.41
CA GLY A 119 2.68 5.15 1.31
C GLY A 119 2.96 5.97 0.05
N GLN A 120 4.17 5.91 -0.51
CA GLN A 120 4.49 6.60 -1.76
C GLN A 120 3.73 5.99 -2.93
N GLY A 121 3.64 4.67 -3.04
CA GLY A 121 2.91 3.99 -4.10
C GLY A 121 1.42 4.30 -4.05
N VAL A 122 0.83 4.31 -2.85
CA VAL A 122 -0.57 4.70 -2.63
C VAL A 122 -0.81 6.14 -3.07
N VAL A 123 0.01 7.08 -2.61
CA VAL A 123 -0.16 8.51 -2.93
C VAL A 123 0.09 8.78 -4.41
N LEU A 124 1.07 8.12 -5.03
CA LEU A 124 1.33 8.17 -6.47
C LEU A 124 0.08 7.75 -7.24
N ALA A 125 -0.50 6.60 -6.92
CA ALA A 125 -1.70 6.08 -7.59
C ALA A 125 -2.87 7.08 -7.53
N LEU A 126 -3.09 7.69 -6.37
CA LEU A 126 -4.14 8.70 -6.17
C LEU A 126 -3.85 10.00 -6.95
N CYS A 127 -2.59 10.41 -7.02
CA CYS A 127 -2.17 11.58 -7.80
C CYS A 127 -2.35 11.34 -9.32
N VAL A 128 -1.98 10.17 -9.81
CA VAL A 128 -2.20 9.77 -11.21
C VAL A 128 -3.70 9.74 -11.52
N ALA A 129 -4.52 9.18 -10.63
CA ALA A 129 -5.97 9.18 -10.81
C ALA A 129 -6.51 10.61 -10.95
N LYS A 130 -6.11 11.52 -10.05
CA LYS A 130 -6.53 12.93 -10.10
C LYS A 130 -6.09 13.62 -11.39
N ALA A 131 -4.89 13.30 -11.91
CA ALA A 131 -4.39 13.85 -13.16
C ALA A 131 -5.13 13.32 -14.40
N LEU A 132 -5.71 12.12 -14.32
CA LEU A 132 -6.44 11.49 -15.43
C LEU A 132 -7.94 11.84 -15.48
N LEU A 133 -8.50 12.51 -14.46
CA LEU A 133 -9.94 12.79 -14.39
C LEU A 133 -10.45 13.68 -15.52
N ASP A 134 -9.62 14.62 -15.98
CA ASP A 134 -9.95 15.56 -17.06
C ASP A 134 -9.40 15.10 -18.42
N GLU A 135 -8.89 13.86 -18.49
CA GLU A 135 -8.27 13.27 -19.67
C GLU A 135 -9.10 12.09 -20.21
N GLU A 136 -8.89 11.74 -21.48
CA GLU A 136 -9.49 10.57 -22.11
C GLU A 136 -8.42 9.56 -22.55
N PRO A 137 -7.76 8.86 -21.60
CA PRO A 137 -6.71 7.90 -21.94
C PRO A 137 -7.28 6.68 -22.67
N LYS A 138 -6.49 6.08 -23.57
CA LYS A 138 -6.86 4.82 -24.27
C LYS A 138 -6.82 3.57 -23.37
N PHE A 139 -6.50 3.74 -22.10
CA PHE A 139 -6.40 2.70 -21.08
C PHE A 139 -7.14 3.15 -19.81
N ASP A 140 -7.48 2.20 -18.94
CA ASP A 140 -8.07 2.44 -17.63
C ASP A 140 -6.98 2.42 -16.57
N LEU A 141 -7.10 3.28 -15.58
CA LEU A 141 -6.28 3.20 -14.38
C LEU A 141 -6.95 2.23 -13.42
N GLY A 142 -6.33 1.07 -13.25
CA GLY A 142 -6.60 0.17 -12.14
C GLY A 142 -5.70 0.52 -10.95
N VAL A 143 -6.24 0.45 -9.74
CA VAL A 143 -5.44 0.49 -8.51
C VAL A 143 -5.77 -0.73 -7.67
N ALA A 144 -4.74 -1.36 -7.13
CA ALA A 144 -4.88 -2.42 -6.14
C ALA A 144 -4.08 -2.06 -4.89
N PHE A 145 -4.76 -1.76 -3.80
CA PHE A 145 -4.14 -1.53 -2.50
C PHE A 145 -4.23 -2.80 -1.67
N VAL A 146 -3.08 -3.44 -1.44
CA VAL A 146 -3.00 -4.80 -0.89
C VAL A 146 -2.51 -4.79 0.56
N SER A 147 -2.99 -5.73 1.36
CA SER A 147 -2.49 -5.96 2.71
C SER A 147 -1.32 -6.96 2.72
N ASP A 148 -0.63 -7.08 3.85
CA ASP A 148 0.24 -8.21 4.20
C ASP A 148 1.52 -8.34 3.37
N GLU A 149 1.95 -7.29 2.66
CA GLU A 149 3.18 -7.35 1.85
C GLU A 149 4.40 -7.63 2.74
N GLU A 150 4.51 -6.89 3.85
CA GLU A 150 5.63 -6.89 4.80
C GLU A 150 5.84 -8.27 5.48
N THR A 151 4.84 -9.15 5.34
CA THR A 151 4.81 -10.50 5.91
C THR A 151 4.54 -11.60 4.88
N GLY A 152 4.73 -11.30 3.60
CA GLY A 152 4.81 -12.29 2.51
C GLY A 152 3.59 -12.37 1.59
N SER A 153 2.70 -11.39 1.63
CA SER A 153 1.58 -11.17 0.69
C SER A 153 0.54 -12.30 0.64
N LYS A 154 0.46 -13.18 1.64
CA LYS A 154 -0.49 -14.31 1.65
C LYS A 154 -1.93 -13.80 1.66
N HIS A 155 -2.20 -12.80 2.48
CA HIS A 155 -3.50 -12.16 2.58
C HIS A 155 -3.70 -11.00 1.58
N GLY A 156 -2.61 -10.61 0.91
CA GLY A 156 -2.51 -9.52 -0.06
C GLY A 156 -2.62 -9.93 -1.52
N ALA A 157 -1.56 -9.62 -2.27
CA ALA A 157 -1.45 -9.91 -3.69
C ALA A 157 -1.73 -11.38 -4.04
N GLN A 158 -1.25 -12.35 -3.23
CA GLN A 158 -1.54 -13.77 -3.48
C GLN A 158 -3.03 -14.11 -3.34
N HIS A 159 -3.75 -13.42 -2.47
CA HIS A 159 -5.19 -13.58 -2.31
C HIS A 159 -5.93 -13.05 -3.55
N LEU A 160 -5.57 -11.85 -4.03
CA LEU A 160 -6.16 -11.27 -5.23
C LEU A 160 -5.90 -12.08 -6.49
N LEU A 161 -4.68 -12.63 -6.64
CA LEU A 161 -4.31 -13.51 -7.76
C LEU A 161 -5.18 -14.77 -7.79
N LYS A 162 -5.45 -15.39 -6.62
CA LYS A 162 -6.33 -16.57 -6.53
C LYS A 162 -7.77 -16.26 -6.91
N LEU A 163 -8.22 -15.02 -6.70
CA LEU A 163 -9.56 -14.56 -7.07
C LEU A 163 -9.67 -14.14 -8.55
N GLY A 164 -8.58 -14.14 -9.30
CA GLY A 164 -8.59 -13.78 -10.72
C GLY A 164 -8.88 -12.30 -10.97
N VAL A 165 -8.43 -11.42 -10.07
CA VAL A 165 -8.64 -9.96 -10.19
C VAL A 165 -7.93 -9.37 -11.42
N PHE A 166 -6.73 -9.88 -11.72
CA PHE A 166 -5.87 -9.40 -12.80
C PHE A 166 -5.93 -10.34 -14.00
N ASN A 167 -5.89 -9.79 -15.22
CA ASN A 167 -5.79 -10.56 -16.45
C ASN A 167 -4.33 -10.68 -16.90
N ALA A 168 -4.01 -11.76 -17.61
CA ALA A 168 -2.66 -11.99 -18.15
C ALA A 168 -2.19 -10.94 -19.17
N SER A 169 -3.11 -10.17 -19.75
CA SER A 169 -2.83 -9.08 -20.70
C SER A 169 -2.70 -7.72 -20.04
N ASP A 170 -2.93 -7.61 -18.73
CA ASP A 170 -2.87 -6.33 -18.02
C ASP A 170 -1.41 -5.89 -17.84
N TRP A 171 -1.19 -4.57 -17.82
CA TRP A 171 0.09 -4.00 -17.41
C TRP A 171 0.04 -3.69 -15.91
N VAL A 172 1.14 -3.92 -15.21
CA VAL A 172 1.21 -3.70 -13.76
C VAL A 172 2.48 -2.91 -13.44
N LEU A 173 2.31 -1.82 -12.71
CA LEU A 173 3.37 -1.01 -12.12
C LEU A 173 3.34 -1.19 -10.60
N ILE A 174 4.48 -1.51 -10.00
CA ILE A 174 4.66 -1.68 -8.56
C ILE A 174 5.72 -0.66 -8.11
N PRO A 175 5.32 0.53 -7.61
CA PRO A 175 6.22 1.61 -7.26
C PRO A 175 6.81 1.48 -5.83
N ASP A 176 7.30 0.29 -5.49
CA ASP A 176 7.79 -0.09 -4.14
C ASP A 176 9.33 -0.20 -4.06
N ALA A 177 10.00 0.23 -5.14
CA ALA A 177 11.44 0.39 -5.21
C ALA A 177 11.77 1.42 -6.29
N GLY A 178 12.93 2.07 -6.17
CA GLY A 178 13.32 3.04 -7.18
C GLY A 178 14.60 3.80 -6.88
N SER A 179 14.74 4.91 -7.57
CA SER A 179 15.87 5.85 -7.47
C SER A 179 15.33 7.25 -7.23
N ALA A 180 16.15 8.13 -6.64
CA ALA A 180 15.72 9.47 -6.28
C ALA A 180 15.26 10.33 -7.47
N ASP A 181 15.68 10.01 -8.69
CA ASP A 181 15.25 10.68 -9.93
C ASP A 181 14.15 9.92 -10.69
N GLY A 182 13.69 8.78 -10.17
CA GLY A 182 12.65 7.94 -10.77
C GLY A 182 13.07 7.29 -12.10
N SER A 183 14.36 7.25 -12.42
CA SER A 183 14.85 6.73 -13.71
C SER A 183 14.99 5.21 -13.75
N LEU A 184 15.13 4.58 -12.58
CA LEU A 184 15.29 3.13 -12.44
C LEU A 184 13.98 2.39 -12.80
N VAL A 185 14.07 1.50 -13.77
CA VAL A 185 13.00 0.53 -14.09
C VAL A 185 13.53 -0.87 -13.78
N GLU A 186 12.94 -1.51 -12.77
CA GLU A 186 13.27 -2.88 -12.41
C GLU A 186 12.35 -3.86 -13.15
N VAL A 187 12.94 -4.94 -13.68
CA VAL A 187 12.21 -5.99 -14.43
C VAL A 187 12.29 -7.35 -13.75
N ALA A 188 13.02 -7.44 -12.64
CA ALA A 188 13.18 -8.66 -11.86
C ALA A 188 13.61 -8.32 -10.43
N GLU A 189 13.13 -9.11 -9.48
CA GLU A 189 13.48 -9.01 -8.07
C GLU A 189 14.08 -10.33 -7.57
N LYS A 190 14.86 -10.28 -6.49
CA LYS A 190 15.34 -11.48 -5.80
C LYS A 190 14.24 -12.00 -4.88
N SER A 191 14.12 -13.33 -4.78
CA SER A 191 13.27 -13.93 -3.75
C SER A 191 13.96 -13.92 -2.38
N VAL A 192 13.17 -13.92 -1.31
CA VAL A 192 13.66 -13.96 0.07
C VAL A 192 13.64 -15.39 0.60
N LEU A 193 14.73 -15.81 1.24
CA LEU A 193 14.83 -17.11 1.93
C LEU A 193 15.13 -16.88 3.42
N TRP A 194 14.11 -17.05 4.25
CA TRP A 194 14.22 -16.92 5.71
C TRP A 194 14.52 -18.28 6.36
N PHE A 195 15.57 -18.33 7.18
CA PHE A 195 15.89 -19.48 8.04
C PHE A 195 15.71 -19.12 9.51
N LYS A 196 15.03 -20.00 10.26
CA LYS A 196 14.96 -19.92 11.72
C LYS A 196 15.78 -21.05 12.33
N VAL A 197 16.87 -20.69 12.99
CA VAL A 197 17.69 -21.65 13.74
C VAL A 197 17.21 -21.68 15.19
N LYS A 198 16.69 -22.82 15.64
CA LYS A 198 16.36 -23.06 17.04
C LYS A 198 17.43 -23.94 17.65
N VAL A 199 18.10 -23.45 18.68
CA VAL A 199 19.04 -24.25 19.48
C VAL A 199 18.32 -24.69 20.75
N GLU A 200 18.21 -26.00 20.95
CA GLU A 200 17.69 -26.59 22.18
C GLU A 200 18.86 -27.17 22.97
N GLY A 201 18.97 -26.79 24.25
CA GLY A 201 20.00 -27.26 25.15
C GLY A 201 19.41 -27.62 26.51
N ARG A 202 20.15 -28.40 27.29
CA ARG A 202 19.82 -28.58 28.71
C ARG A 202 20.42 -27.42 29.48
N GLN A 203 19.63 -26.79 30.33
CA GLN A 203 20.13 -25.79 31.28
C GLN A 203 21.13 -26.47 32.22
N THR A 204 22.38 -26.00 32.24
CA THR A 204 23.41 -26.42 33.19
C THR A 204 23.86 -25.21 34.00
N HIS A 205 24.44 -25.45 35.18
CA HIS A 205 25.15 -24.42 35.95
C HIS A 205 26.45 -24.03 35.24
#